data_AF-A0A9X2KXU0-F1
#
_entry.id   AF-A0A9X2KXU0-F1
#
_cell.length_a   1.000
_cell.length_b   1.000
_cell.length_c   1.000
_cell.angle_alpha   90.00
_cell.angle_beta   90.00
_cell.angle_gamma   90.00
#
_symmetry.space_group_name_H-M   'P 1'
#
loop_
_entity.id
_entity.type
_entity.pdbx_description
1 polymer ?
#
loop_
_entity_poly.entity_id
_entity_poly.type
_entity_poly.pdbx_seq_one_letter_code
_entity_poly.pdbx_strand_id
1 'polypeptide(L)'
;MAEILGNSMLTDSHKIKLIEKFEADNAISDQKALSLIGKMALKHKELKLSDSNISSILIKSALKTNEKIELFMNNLTPFDKEFITSFLSSLGGDYKQLNEKGPMPYFKNTALLLSFFQYLKQEGKISKIKEKKDHIQVTTFRK
;
A
#
# COMPACT_ATOMS: atom_id res chain seq x y z
N MET A 1 -0.25 21.71 -3.32
CA MET A 1 -0.43 20.92 -2.08
C MET A 1 0.89 20.40 -1.51
N ALA A 2 1.73 19.72 -2.30
CA ALA A 2 3.00 19.16 -1.82
C ALA A 2 3.90 20.19 -1.11
N GLU A 3 4.00 21.42 -1.63
CA GLU A 3 4.80 22.50 -1.02
C GLU A 3 4.30 22.88 0.38
N ILE A 4 2.98 22.93 0.57
CA ILE A 4 2.35 23.24 1.86
C ILE A 4 2.61 22.08 2.85
N LEU A 5 2.44 20.84 2.42
CA LEU A 5 2.67 19.66 3.26
C LEU A 5 4.15 19.45 3.60
N GLY A 6 5.05 19.88 2.72
CA GLY A 6 6.49 19.87 2.94
C GLY A 6 6.99 20.99 3.86
N ASN A 7 6.16 22.00 4.17
CA ASN A 7 6.58 23.15 4.97
C ASN A 7 6.80 22.75 6.45
N SER A 8 8.01 23.01 6.97
CA SER A 8 8.39 22.69 8.35
C SER A 8 7.79 23.62 9.40
N MET A 9 7.29 24.79 9.00
CA MET A 9 6.64 25.75 9.90
C MET A 9 5.19 25.34 10.23
N LEU A 10 4.62 24.41 9.47
CA LEU A 10 3.29 23.85 9.74
C LEU A 10 3.42 22.57 10.57
N THR A 11 2.69 22.52 11.68
CA THR A 11 2.56 21.31 12.50
C THR A 11 1.80 20.22 11.73
N ASP A 12 2.03 18.96 12.13
CA ASP A 12 1.32 17.83 11.53
C ASP A 12 -0.20 17.97 11.68
N SER A 13 -0.69 18.48 12.82
CA SER A 13 -2.13 18.73 13.04
C SER A 13 -2.71 19.73 12.02
N HIS A 14 -1.98 20.81 11.69
CA HIS A 14 -2.44 21.75 10.66
C HIS A 14 -2.47 21.10 9.27
N LYS A 15 -1.46 20.28 8.96
CA LYS A 15 -1.40 19.55 7.69
C LYS A 15 -2.53 18.54 7.56
N ILE A 16 -2.85 17.79 8.63
CA ILE A 16 -3.98 16.85 8.67
C ILE A 16 -5.28 17.56 8.32
N LYS A 17 -5.60 18.66 9.02
CA LYS A 17 -6.82 19.44 8.75
C LYS A 17 -6.90 19.94 7.31
N LEU A 18 -5.76 20.34 6.74
CA LEU A 18 -5.69 20.80 5.35
C LEU A 18 -5.91 19.65 4.36
N ILE A 19 -5.36 18.46 4.65
CA ILE A 19 -5.59 17.26 3.85
C ILE A 19 -7.07 16.91 3.86
N GLU A 20 -7.66 16.70 5.05
CA GLU A 20 -9.06 16.31 5.23
C GLU A 20 -10.02 17.29 4.56
N LYS A 21 -9.77 18.61 4.71
CA LYS A 21 -10.59 19.64 4.06
C LYS A 21 -10.45 19.62 2.53
N PHE A 22 -9.24 19.43 2.02
CA PHE A 22 -9.02 19.43 0.57
C PHE A 22 -9.63 18.19 -0.09
N GLU A 23 -9.43 17.01 0.52
CA GLU A 23 -9.89 15.76 -0.07
C GLU A 23 -11.41 15.58 -0.04
N ALA A 24 -12.11 16.26 0.86
CA ALA A 24 -13.58 16.24 0.90
C ALA A 24 -14.19 16.66 -0.45
N ASP A 25 -13.53 17.59 -1.15
CA ASP A 25 -14.04 18.17 -2.39
C ASP A 25 -13.15 17.90 -3.62
N ASN A 26 -11.93 17.37 -3.43
CA ASN A 26 -10.93 17.28 -4.50
C ASN A 26 -10.15 15.96 -4.48
N ALA A 27 -9.96 15.38 -5.68
CA ALA A 27 -9.04 14.26 -5.85
C ALA A 27 -7.57 14.74 -5.78
N ILE A 28 -6.71 13.96 -5.13
CA ILE A 28 -5.28 14.24 -5.03
C ILE A 28 -4.54 13.38 -6.05
N SER A 29 -3.93 14.02 -7.05
CA SER A 29 -3.26 13.33 -8.16
C SER A 29 -1.73 13.51 -8.17
N ASP A 30 -1.22 14.56 -7.52
CA ASP A 30 0.21 14.86 -7.48
C ASP A 30 0.97 13.79 -6.67
N GLN A 31 1.95 13.13 -7.29
CA GLN A 31 2.71 12.03 -6.70
C GLN A 31 3.45 12.45 -5.42
N LYS A 32 4.02 13.66 -5.39
CA LYS A 32 4.74 14.17 -4.20
C LYS A 32 3.78 14.38 -3.04
N ALA A 33 2.63 15.02 -3.29
CA ALA A 33 1.57 15.20 -2.31
C ALA A 33 1.08 13.84 -1.79
N LEU A 34 0.76 12.89 -2.67
CA LEU A 34 0.33 11.54 -2.29
C LEU A 34 1.37 10.83 -1.41
N SER A 35 2.67 10.99 -1.71
CA SER A 35 3.75 10.41 -0.91
C SER A 35 3.85 11.05 0.47
N LEU A 36 3.67 12.37 0.58
CA LEU A 36 3.66 13.06 1.87
C LEU A 36 2.44 12.68 2.71
N ILE A 37 1.26 12.62 2.08
CA ILE A 37 0.01 12.21 2.73
C ILE A 37 0.10 10.77 3.22
N GLY A 38 0.62 9.85 2.40
CA GLY A 38 0.81 8.46 2.79
C GLY A 38 1.76 8.29 3.98
N LYS A 39 2.85 9.06 4.04
CA LYS A 39 3.73 9.09 5.23
C LYS A 39 3.02 9.64 6.46
N MET A 40 2.17 10.65 6.28
CA MET A 40 1.35 11.18 7.38
C MET A 40 0.34 10.14 7.86
N ALA A 41 -0.33 9.41 6.97
CA ALA A 41 -1.30 8.37 7.32
C ALA A 41 -0.65 7.20 8.07
N LEU A 42 0.60 6.85 7.75
CA LEU A 42 1.37 5.85 8.51
C LEU A 42 1.73 6.32 9.92
N LYS A 43 1.99 7.63 10.09
CA LYS A 43 2.38 8.23 11.37
C LYS A 43 1.17 8.54 12.27
N HIS A 44 0.07 8.97 11.69
CA HIS A 44 -1.11 9.53 12.36
C HIS A 44 -2.35 8.75 11.92
N LYS A 45 -2.74 7.75 12.72
CA LYS A 45 -3.85 6.84 12.40
C LYS A 45 -5.22 7.51 12.43
N GLU A 46 -5.30 8.69 13.03
CA GLU A 46 -6.49 9.54 13.08
C GLU A 46 -6.76 10.28 11.77
N LEU A 47 -5.75 10.39 10.87
CA LEU A 47 -5.93 11.01 9.56
C LEU A 47 -6.93 10.18 8.76
N LYS A 48 -8.11 10.76 8.53
CA LYS A 48 -9.12 10.13 7.67
C LYS A 48 -8.74 10.41 6.22
N LEU A 49 -8.79 9.35 5.42
CA LEU A 49 -8.61 9.41 3.98
C LEU A 49 -9.73 8.62 3.32
N SER A 50 -10.25 9.12 2.22
CA SER A 50 -11.19 8.36 1.41
C SER A 50 -10.53 7.15 0.74
N ASP A 51 -11.32 6.10 0.48
CA ASP A 51 -10.84 4.88 -0.20
C ASP A 51 -10.19 5.18 -1.56
N SER A 52 -10.68 6.21 -2.27
CA SER A 52 -10.14 6.63 -3.56
C SER A 52 -8.76 7.30 -3.42
N ASN A 53 -8.53 8.06 -2.36
CA ASN A 53 -7.22 8.64 -2.05
C ASN A 53 -6.25 7.58 -1.51
N ILE A 54 -6.70 6.67 -0.65
CA ILE A 54 -5.88 5.51 -0.23
C ILE A 54 -5.44 4.71 -1.46
N SER A 55 -6.38 4.39 -2.35
CA SER A 55 -6.09 3.71 -3.62
C SER A 55 -5.06 4.46 -4.47
N SER A 56 -5.21 5.78 -4.59
CA SER A 56 -4.28 6.63 -5.33
C SER A 56 -2.89 6.69 -4.68
N ILE A 57 -2.80 6.73 -3.35
CA ILE A 57 -1.53 6.67 -2.63
C ILE A 57 -0.85 5.32 -2.89
N LEU A 58 -1.56 4.21 -2.72
CA LEU A 58 -1.02 2.87 -2.90
C LEU A 58 -0.44 2.66 -4.31
N ILE A 59 -1.17 3.11 -5.33
CA ILE A 59 -0.77 2.91 -6.73
C ILE A 59 0.26 3.94 -7.20
N LYS A 60 0.03 5.23 -6.94
CA LYS A 60 0.75 6.33 -7.64
C LYS A 60 1.85 6.99 -6.81
N SER A 61 1.87 6.85 -5.49
CA SER A 61 2.91 7.46 -4.64
C SER A 61 4.29 6.84 -4.86
N ALA A 62 5.32 7.58 -4.46
CA ALA A 62 6.71 7.15 -4.39
C ALA A 62 7.09 6.60 -3.00
N LEU A 63 6.10 6.13 -2.22
CA LEU A 63 6.35 5.41 -0.97
C LEU A 63 7.15 4.13 -1.22
N LYS A 64 7.96 3.74 -0.23
CA LYS A 64 8.67 2.46 -0.26
C LYS A 64 7.68 1.31 -0.22
N THR A 65 8.07 0.16 -0.77
CA THR A 65 7.24 -1.05 -0.82
C THR A 65 6.65 -1.43 0.55
N ASN A 66 7.47 -1.42 1.61
CA ASN A 66 6.99 -1.75 2.96
C ASN A 66 5.99 -0.72 3.49
N GLU A 67 6.20 0.58 3.22
CA GLU A 67 5.27 1.64 3.60
C GLU A 67 3.93 1.47 2.87
N LYS A 68 3.95 1.10 1.59
CA LYS A 68 2.74 0.80 0.81
C LYS A 68 2.00 -0.42 1.36
N ILE A 69 2.71 -1.50 1.67
CA ILE A 69 2.12 -2.73 2.23
C ILE A 69 1.54 -2.44 3.61
N GLU A 70 2.24 -1.69 4.46
CA GLU A 70 1.75 -1.28 5.77
C GLU A 70 0.49 -0.42 5.65
N LEU A 71 0.48 0.56 4.75
CA LEU A 71 -0.70 1.39 4.50
C LEU A 71 -1.88 0.55 3.98
N PHE A 72 -1.61 -0.40 3.08
CA PHE A 72 -2.62 -1.35 2.58
C PHE A 72 -3.22 -2.17 3.72
N MET A 73 -2.39 -2.75 4.58
CA MET A 73 -2.84 -3.58 5.70
C MET A 73 -3.55 -2.78 6.80
N ASN A 74 -3.22 -1.50 6.97
CA ASN A 74 -3.92 -0.61 7.91
C ASN A 74 -5.28 -0.13 7.38
N ASN A 75 -5.50 -0.19 6.07
CA ASN A 75 -6.70 0.28 5.39
C ASN A 75 -7.30 -0.83 4.55
N LEU A 76 -7.53 -2.01 5.15
CA LEU A 76 -8.19 -3.14 4.50
C LEU A 76 -9.66 -2.77 4.22
N THR A 77 -9.86 -2.05 3.12
CA THR A 77 -11.14 -1.92 2.45
C THR A 77 -11.36 -3.15 1.58
N PRO A 78 -12.60 -3.45 1.16
CA PRO A 78 -12.88 -4.54 0.21
C PRO A 78 -12.34 -4.18 -1.18
N PHE A 79 -11.01 -4.19 -1.33
CA PHE A 79 -10.34 -4.02 -2.60
C PHE A 79 -10.68 -5.21 -3.50
N ASP A 80 -11.18 -4.91 -4.71
CA ASP A 80 -11.41 -5.96 -5.69
C ASP A 80 -10.11 -6.55 -6.24
N LYS A 81 -10.25 -7.64 -6.98
CA LYS A 81 -9.11 -8.34 -7.58
C LYS A 81 -8.35 -7.49 -8.61
N GLU A 82 -9.02 -6.53 -9.26
CA GLU A 82 -8.40 -5.64 -10.24
C GLU A 82 -7.47 -4.64 -9.55
N PHE A 83 -7.93 -4.07 -8.44
CA PHE A 83 -7.12 -3.22 -7.58
C PHE A 83 -5.91 -3.97 -7.03
N ILE A 84 -6.09 -5.17 -6.46
CA ILE A 84 -4.97 -5.97 -5.93
C ILE A 84 -3.94 -6.24 -7.03
N THR A 85 -4.39 -6.52 -8.26
CA THR A 85 -3.51 -6.72 -9.42
C THR A 85 -2.72 -5.46 -9.76
N SER A 86 -3.38 -4.30 -9.77
CA SER A 86 -2.76 -2.99 -10.00
C SER A 86 -1.77 -2.63 -8.89
N PHE A 87 -2.14 -2.89 -7.64
CA PHE A 87 -1.29 -2.66 -6.48
C PHE A 87 -0.01 -3.48 -6.54
N LEU A 88 -0.11 -4.80 -6.74
CA LEU A 88 1.05 -5.69 -6.90
C LEU A 88 1.95 -5.28 -8.07
N SER A 89 1.35 -4.82 -9.18
CA SER A 89 2.11 -4.27 -10.31
C SER A 89 2.87 -3.01 -9.93
N SER A 90 2.26 -2.13 -9.13
CA SER A 90 2.88 -0.88 -8.65
C SER A 90 4.02 -1.10 -7.65
N LEU A 91 4.03 -2.24 -6.93
CA LEU A 91 5.13 -2.63 -6.05
C LEU A 91 6.36 -3.10 -6.84
N GLY A 92 6.17 -3.58 -8.07
CA GLY A 92 7.24 -4.05 -8.95
C GLY A 92 7.92 -5.34 -8.48
N GLY A 93 9.00 -5.71 -9.18
CA GLY A 93 9.86 -6.86 -8.82
C GLY A 93 9.10 -8.17 -8.60
N ASP A 94 9.46 -8.89 -7.53
CA ASP A 94 8.84 -10.17 -7.18
C ASP A 94 7.36 -10.06 -6.79
N TYR A 95 6.90 -8.88 -6.36
CA TYR A 95 5.47 -8.65 -6.07
C TYR A 95 4.64 -8.66 -7.35
N LYS A 96 5.16 -8.07 -8.44
CA LYS A 96 4.50 -8.09 -9.75
C LYS A 96 4.32 -9.53 -10.27
N GLN A 97 5.28 -10.42 -10.03
CA GLN A 97 5.19 -11.83 -10.44
C GLN A 97 4.02 -12.57 -9.79
N LEU A 98 3.49 -12.09 -8.66
CA LEU A 98 2.31 -12.67 -8.02
C LEU A 98 1.01 -12.47 -8.83
N ASN A 99 1.05 -11.66 -9.89
CA ASN A 99 -0.04 -11.54 -10.85
C ASN A 99 -0.06 -12.67 -11.90
N GLU A 100 1.01 -13.44 -12.01
CA GLU A 100 1.15 -14.51 -13.01
C GLU A 100 0.91 -15.89 -12.40
N LYS A 101 0.62 -16.88 -13.24
CA LYS A 101 0.56 -18.30 -12.84
C LYS A 101 1.94 -18.95 -13.01
N GLY A 102 2.40 -19.65 -11.98
CA GLY A 102 3.64 -20.41 -11.98
C GLY A 102 4.76 -19.86 -11.08
N PRO A 103 5.03 -18.54 -10.99
CA PRO A 103 6.11 -18.01 -10.17
C PRO A 103 6.04 -18.43 -8.70
N MET A 104 7.22 -18.63 -8.12
CA MET A 104 7.41 -18.96 -6.70
C MET A 104 8.44 -18.05 -6.01
N PRO A 105 8.20 -16.73 -5.97
CA PRO A 105 9.16 -15.77 -5.41
C PRO A 105 9.43 -15.95 -3.92
N TYR A 106 10.55 -15.39 -3.48
CA TYR A 106 11.01 -15.38 -2.09
C TYR A 106 11.04 -13.95 -1.55
N PHE A 107 10.51 -13.77 -0.34
CA PHE A 107 10.50 -12.49 0.35
C PHE A 107 11.16 -12.62 1.72
N LYS A 108 11.65 -11.52 2.28
CA LYS A 108 12.18 -11.50 3.65
C LYS A 108 11.09 -11.97 4.64
N ASN A 109 11.45 -12.81 5.60
CA ASN A 109 10.51 -13.17 6.66
C ASN A 109 10.31 -12.00 7.63
N THR A 110 9.11 -11.40 7.61
CA THR A 110 8.67 -10.35 8.53
C THR A 110 7.19 -10.55 8.83
N ALA A 111 6.74 -10.14 10.02
CA ALA A 111 5.33 -10.24 10.41
C ALA A 111 4.39 -9.52 9.43
N LEU A 112 4.77 -8.30 8.99
CA LEU A 112 4.01 -7.52 8.02
C LEU A 112 3.78 -8.28 6.72
N LEU A 113 4.85 -8.86 6.15
CA LEU A 113 4.75 -9.61 4.90
C LEU A 113 3.98 -10.92 5.06
N LEU A 114 4.11 -11.58 6.20
CA LEU A 114 3.33 -12.79 6.49
C LEU A 114 1.83 -12.48 6.50
N SER A 115 1.41 -11.43 7.21
CA SER A 115 0.01 -10.98 7.24
C SER A 115 -0.48 -10.55 5.85
N PHE A 116 0.34 -9.80 5.10
CA PHE A 116 0.01 -9.41 3.73
C PHE A 116 -0.21 -10.61 2.81
N PHE A 117 0.69 -11.61 2.84
CA PHE A 117 0.51 -12.80 2.02
C PHE A 117 -0.66 -13.66 2.48
N GLN A 118 -0.92 -13.75 3.79
CA GLN A 118 -2.13 -14.43 4.29
C GLN A 118 -3.39 -13.80 3.72
N TYR A 119 -3.47 -12.47 3.69
CA TYR A 119 -4.56 -11.75 3.04
C TYR A 119 -4.64 -12.09 1.53
N LEU A 120 -3.53 -12.01 0.78
CA LEU A 120 -3.54 -12.36 -0.65
C LEU A 120 -3.99 -13.81 -0.91
N LYS A 121 -3.70 -14.73 0.02
CA LYS A 121 -4.17 -16.12 -0.07
C LYS A 121 -5.68 -16.21 0.14
N GLN A 122 -6.23 -15.46 1.11
CA GLN A 122 -7.68 -15.40 1.36
C GLN A 122 -8.43 -14.82 0.16
N GLU A 123 -7.88 -13.79 -0.49
CA GLU A 123 -8.42 -13.21 -1.73
C GLU A 123 -8.24 -14.09 -2.98
N GLY A 124 -7.64 -15.28 -2.81
CA GLY A 124 -7.39 -16.21 -3.90
C GLY A 124 -6.41 -15.68 -4.95
N LYS A 125 -5.52 -14.76 -4.57
CA LYS A 125 -4.47 -14.22 -5.44
C LYS A 125 -3.25 -15.12 -5.50
N ILE A 126 -2.94 -15.82 -4.40
CA ILE A 126 -1.87 -16.81 -4.30
C ILE A 126 -2.41 -18.13 -3.76
N SER A 127 -1.69 -19.23 -4.00
CA SER A 127 -2.13 -20.57 -3.60
C SER A 127 -1.55 -21.03 -2.27
N LYS A 128 -0.27 -20.71 -2.00
CA LYS A 128 0.44 -21.22 -0.82
C LYS A 128 1.50 -20.23 -0.32
N ILE A 129 1.68 -20.26 1.00
CA ILE A 129 2.75 -19.56 1.72
C ILE A 129 3.55 -20.64 2.45
N LYS A 130 4.88 -20.62 2.31
CA LYS A 130 5.79 -21.47 3.07
C LYS A 130 6.79 -20.59 3.80
N GLU A 131 6.58 -20.47 5.11
CA GLU A 131 7.47 -19.73 5.99
C GLU A 131 8.74 -20.55 6.28
N LYS A 132 9.89 -19.90 6.23
CA LYS A 132 11.18 -20.40 6.70
C LYS A 132 11.85 -19.33 7.55
N LYS A 133 12.93 -19.69 8.25
CA LYS A 133 13.64 -18.81 9.19
C LYS A 133 13.95 -17.42 8.60
N ASP A 134 14.51 -17.36 7.40
CA ASP A 134 14.99 -16.08 6.81
C ASP A 134 14.08 -15.54 5.69
N HIS A 135 13.21 -16.38 5.14
CA HIS A 135 12.38 -16.02 4.00
C HIS A 135 10.99 -16.67 4.01
N ILE A 136 10.06 -16.02 3.32
CA ILE A 136 8.75 -16.53 2.98
C ILE A 136 8.77 -16.88 1.49
N GLN A 137 8.50 -18.14 1.17
CA GLN A 137 8.26 -18.54 -0.21
C GLN A 137 6.76 -18.43 -0.50
N VAL A 138 6.40 -17.72 -1.57
CA VAL A 138 5.01 -17.54 -1.99
C VAL A 138 4.79 -18.26 -3.31
N THR A 139 3.75 -19.08 -3.41
CA THR A 139 3.42 -19.85 -4.61
C THR A 139 2.14 -19.33 -5.23
N THR A 140 2.19 -19.03 -6.53
CA THR A 140 1.01 -18.70 -7.34
C THR A 140 0.30 -19.98 -7.81
N PHE A 141 -0.80 -19.85 -8.57
CA PHE A 141 -1.49 -21.01 -9.13
C PHE A 141 -0.67 -21.65 -10.26
N ARG A 142 -0.87 -22.95 -10.48
CA ARG A 142 -0.23 -23.66 -11.61
C ARG A 142 -0.69 -23.04 -12.94
N LYS A 143 0.20 -23.03 -13.94
CA LYS A 143 -0.13 -22.66 -15.31
C LYS A 143 -1.19 -23.61 -15.88
#